data_AF-A0A8H5CBH5-F1
#
_entry.id   AF-A0A8H5CBH5-F1
#
_cell.length_a   1.000
_cell.length_b   1.000
_cell.length_c   1.000
_cell.angle_alpha   90.00
_cell.angle_beta   90.00
_cell.angle_gamma   90.00
#
_symmetry.space_group_name_H-M   'P 1'
#
loop_
_entity.id
_entity.type
_entity.pdbx_description
1 polymer ?
#
loop_
_entity_poly.entity_id
_entity_poly.type
_entity_poly.pdbx_seq_one_letter_code
_entity_poly.pdbx_strand_id
1 'polypeptide(L)'
;MPARNRKVIELLDFSMIAGWNAFKYIPFIHLLPPWLPGLVADHLAFHDVFQEGVDRPWNTLMEDLRRPDSHNSSLIANLLSDIDPDDDQEMRRFKKFGVAAIVAATDSTVSVISTFSIAMSCYPDAQLRAQQELDDILGRGQMPTLEDRPSLPYIEAILRELMRWHPAGPMGIPHDTSEDIYNGYFIPKGPSIPSMARQIEGIEG
;
A
#
# COMPACT_ATOMS: atom_id res chain seq x y z
N MET A 1 1.00 16.20 -6.89
CA MET A 1 2.20 15.33 -6.81
C MET A 1 3.11 15.64 -8.00
N PRO A 2 4.45 15.67 -7.82
CA PRO A 2 5.36 15.82 -8.94
C PRO A 2 5.23 14.62 -9.91
N ALA A 3 5.25 14.88 -11.22
CA ALA A 3 5.02 13.89 -12.29
C ALA A 3 5.88 12.61 -12.16
N ARG A 4 7.04 12.71 -11.52
CA ARG A 4 7.99 11.61 -11.33
C ARG A 4 7.54 10.57 -10.30
N ASN A 5 6.94 11.00 -9.18
CA ASN A 5 6.43 10.07 -8.16
C ASN A 5 5.21 9.30 -8.66
N ARG A 6 4.41 9.94 -9.53
CA ARG A 6 3.28 9.30 -10.20
C ARG A 6 3.72 8.13 -11.07
N LYS A 7 4.86 8.26 -11.79
CA LYS A 7 5.39 7.20 -12.64
C LYS A 7 5.83 5.96 -11.84
N VAL A 8 6.37 6.14 -10.63
CA VAL A 8 6.73 5.02 -9.72
C VAL A 8 5.49 4.23 -9.33
N ILE A 9 4.41 4.91 -8.95
CA ILE A 9 3.14 4.28 -8.54
C ILE A 9 2.48 3.57 -9.75
N GLU A 10 2.39 4.24 -10.90
CA GLU A 10 1.82 3.63 -12.11
C GLU A 10 2.57 2.35 -12.52
N LEU A 11 3.90 2.37 -12.46
CA LEU A 11 4.73 1.20 -12.76
C LEU A 11 4.55 0.07 -11.73
N LEU A 12 4.35 0.41 -10.46
CA LEU A 12 4.03 -0.57 -9.41
C LEU A 12 2.70 -1.27 -9.68
N ASP A 13 1.66 -0.53 -10.06
CA ASP A 13 0.35 -1.11 -10.43
C ASP A 13 0.49 -2.08 -11.61
N PHE A 14 1.24 -1.69 -12.65
CA PHE A 14 1.53 -2.56 -13.79
C PHE A 14 2.28 -3.83 -13.37
N SER A 15 3.17 -3.75 -12.37
CA SER A 15 3.95 -4.90 -11.89
C SER A 15 3.09 -5.99 -11.24
N MET A 16 1.89 -5.63 -10.77
CA MET A 16 0.94 -6.54 -10.15
C MET A 16 0.00 -7.22 -11.17
N ILE A 17 0.00 -6.79 -12.43
CA ILE A 17 -0.80 -7.40 -13.49
C ILE A 17 -0.25 -8.80 -13.80
N ALA A 18 -1.15 -9.79 -13.81
CA ALA A 18 -0.84 -11.14 -14.26
C ALA A 18 -0.27 -11.11 -15.69
N GLY A 19 1.00 -11.49 -15.85
CA GLY A 19 1.72 -11.40 -17.12
C GLY A 19 2.84 -10.36 -17.15
N TRP A 20 2.95 -9.45 -16.17
CA TRP A 20 4.12 -8.57 -16.06
C TRP A 20 5.44 -9.37 -15.96
N ASN A 21 5.42 -10.45 -15.18
CA ASN A 21 6.56 -11.36 -15.09
C ASN A 21 6.81 -12.16 -16.38
N ALA A 22 5.86 -12.22 -17.35
CA ALA A 22 6.07 -12.89 -18.63
C ALA A 22 7.21 -12.25 -19.43
N PHE A 23 7.40 -10.93 -19.27
CA PHE A 23 8.48 -10.17 -19.90
C PHE A 23 9.88 -10.71 -19.50
N LYS A 24 10.04 -11.26 -18.29
CA LYS A 24 11.30 -11.90 -17.83
C LYS A 24 11.61 -13.21 -18.56
N TYR A 25 10.61 -13.88 -19.10
CA TYR A 25 10.75 -15.14 -19.82
C TYR A 25 10.88 -14.96 -21.33
N ILE A 26 10.87 -13.71 -21.83
CA ILE A 26 11.06 -13.38 -23.25
C ILE A 26 12.54 -12.97 -23.44
N PRO A 27 13.43 -13.88 -23.88
CA PRO A 27 14.87 -13.65 -23.88
C PRO A 27 15.33 -12.52 -24.81
N PHE A 28 14.53 -12.15 -25.81
CA PHE A 28 14.84 -11.09 -26.77
C PHE A 28 14.32 -9.71 -26.36
N ILE A 29 13.67 -9.56 -25.20
CA ILE A 29 13.04 -8.29 -24.81
C ILE A 29 14.06 -7.17 -24.57
N HIS A 30 15.26 -7.53 -24.13
CA HIS A 30 16.39 -6.60 -23.96
C HIS A 30 16.98 -6.11 -25.31
N LEU A 31 16.64 -6.77 -26.43
CA LEU A 31 17.06 -6.35 -27.76
C LEU A 31 16.10 -5.33 -28.38
N LEU A 32 14.93 -5.10 -27.75
CA LEU A 32 13.99 -4.09 -28.22
C LEU A 32 14.54 -2.69 -27.92
N PRO A 33 14.44 -1.74 -28.86
CA PRO A 33 14.92 -0.40 -28.63
C PRO A 33 14.15 0.31 -27.50
N PRO A 34 14.81 1.10 -26.64
CA PRO A 34 14.16 1.82 -25.53
C PRO A 34 13.07 2.82 -25.96
N TRP A 35 13.05 3.21 -27.24
CA TRP A 35 12.04 4.12 -27.80
C TRP A 35 10.72 3.44 -28.16
N LEU A 36 10.61 2.12 -28.03
CA LEU A 36 9.39 1.38 -28.35
C LEU A 36 8.28 1.73 -27.32
N PRO A 37 7.18 2.39 -27.73
CA PRO A 37 6.20 2.93 -26.79
C PRO A 37 5.39 1.84 -26.08
N GLY A 38 4.97 2.13 -24.84
CA GLY A 38 4.09 1.28 -24.04
C GLY A 38 4.84 0.36 -23.08
N LEU A 39 4.30 -0.85 -22.87
CA LEU A 39 4.74 -1.80 -21.83
C LEU A 39 6.22 -2.19 -21.92
N VAL A 40 6.86 -2.13 -23.09
CA VAL A 40 8.28 -2.46 -23.26
C VAL A 40 9.18 -1.37 -22.68
N ALA A 41 8.96 -0.09 -23.05
CA ALA A 41 9.68 1.03 -22.45
C ALA A 41 9.46 1.09 -20.93
N ASP A 42 8.22 0.85 -20.48
CA ASP A 42 7.88 0.82 -19.06
C ASP A 42 8.57 -0.33 -18.32
N HIS A 43 8.63 -1.53 -18.90
CA HIS A 43 9.34 -2.68 -18.32
C HIS A 43 10.86 -2.44 -18.27
N LEU A 44 11.46 -1.86 -19.32
CA LEU A 44 12.89 -1.55 -19.35
C LEU A 44 13.26 -0.45 -18.34
N ALA A 45 12.40 0.56 -18.17
CA ALA A 45 12.60 1.64 -17.20
C ALA A 45 12.22 1.24 -15.75
N PHE A 46 11.46 0.16 -15.57
CA PHE A 46 10.90 -0.24 -14.27
C PHE A 46 11.96 -0.36 -13.20
N HIS A 47 13.06 -1.06 -13.49
CA HIS A 47 14.12 -1.28 -12.51
C HIS A 47 14.68 0.05 -12.00
N ASP A 48 15.06 0.94 -12.90
CA ASP A 48 15.73 2.19 -12.54
C ASP A 48 14.77 3.16 -11.83
N VAL A 49 13.53 3.25 -12.32
CA VAL A 49 12.49 4.09 -11.69
C VAL A 49 12.12 3.55 -10.29
N PHE A 50 12.02 2.23 -10.14
CA PHE A 50 11.74 1.60 -8.85
C PHE A 50 12.91 1.78 -7.87
N GLN A 51 14.15 1.56 -8.30
CA GLN A 51 15.34 1.79 -7.47
C GLN A 51 15.43 3.25 -7.03
N GLU A 52 15.18 4.22 -7.91
CA GLU A 52 15.14 5.63 -7.51
C GLU A 52 14.05 5.90 -6.46
N GLY A 53 12.86 5.29 -6.64
CA GLY A 53 11.75 5.37 -5.69
C GLY A 53 12.08 4.76 -4.33
N VAL A 54 12.96 3.75 -4.28
CA VAL A 54 13.48 3.10 -3.06
C VAL A 54 14.58 3.95 -2.42
N ASP A 55 15.54 4.41 -3.22
CA ASP A 55 16.76 5.05 -2.74
C ASP A 55 16.49 6.43 -2.18
N ARG A 56 15.56 7.18 -2.78
CA ARG A 56 15.33 8.57 -2.41
C ARG A 56 14.77 8.72 -0.98
N PRO A 57 13.67 8.06 -0.57
CA PRO A 57 13.17 8.14 0.80
C PRO A 57 14.21 7.68 1.82
N TRP A 58 14.96 6.63 1.47
CA TRP A 58 16.03 6.10 2.31
C TRP A 58 17.16 7.11 2.52
N ASN A 59 17.66 7.73 1.44
CA ASN A 59 18.74 8.71 1.52
C ASN A 59 18.30 9.95 2.30
N THR A 60 17.06 10.41 2.11
CA THR A 60 16.49 11.51 2.90
C THR A 60 16.44 11.15 4.40
N LEU A 61 16.00 9.94 4.75
CA LEU A 61 16.02 9.47 6.13
C LEU A 61 17.44 9.46 6.71
N MET A 62 18.42 8.92 5.99
CA MET A 62 19.80 8.86 6.46
C MET A 62 20.44 10.25 6.60
N GLU A 63 20.12 11.18 5.70
CA GLU A 63 20.53 12.59 5.82
C GLU A 63 19.93 13.24 7.07
N ASP A 64 18.65 13.01 7.33
CA ASP A 64 17.97 13.54 8.51
C ASP A 64 18.54 12.94 9.80
N LEU A 65 18.85 11.64 9.85
CA LEU A 65 19.46 11.00 11.03
C LEU A 65 20.87 11.50 11.34
N ARG A 66 21.61 12.00 10.34
CA ARG A 66 22.95 12.58 10.54
C ARG A 66 22.91 13.99 11.13
N ARG A 67 21.75 14.66 11.11
CA ARG A 67 21.63 16.02 11.64
C ARG A 67 21.56 15.97 13.19
N PRO A 68 22.40 16.74 13.90
CA PRO A 68 22.46 16.71 15.36
C PRO A 68 21.15 17.15 16.05
N ASP A 69 20.33 17.96 15.38
CA ASP A 69 19.03 18.46 15.90
C ASP A 69 17.83 17.61 15.42
N SER A 70 18.08 16.43 14.87
CA SER A 70 17.02 15.58 14.30
C SER A 70 16.28 14.81 15.38
N HIS A 71 15.02 15.18 15.63
CA HIS A 71 14.09 14.42 16.45
C HIS A 71 13.21 13.47 15.59
N ASN A 72 13.83 12.74 14.67
CA ASN A 72 13.09 11.83 13.80
C ASN A 72 12.61 10.60 14.59
N SER A 73 11.32 10.56 14.90
CA SER A 73 10.65 9.47 15.62
C SER A 73 10.00 8.42 14.71
N SER A 74 10.37 8.40 13.42
CA SER A 74 9.81 7.43 12.48
C SER A 74 10.11 5.99 12.90
N LEU A 75 9.23 5.06 12.53
CA LEU A 75 9.40 3.64 12.84
C LEU A 75 10.78 3.11 12.40
N ILE A 76 11.23 3.48 11.20
CA ILE A 76 12.52 3.05 10.67
C ILE A 76 13.69 3.71 11.41
N ALA A 77 13.58 5.01 11.78
CA ALA A 77 14.59 5.66 12.61
C ALA A 77 14.77 4.96 13.96
N ASN A 78 13.66 4.61 14.62
CA ASN A 78 13.69 3.89 15.91
C ASN A 78 14.22 2.46 15.75
N LEU A 79 13.90 1.77 14.66
CA LEU A 79 14.44 0.43 14.41
C LEU A 79 15.93 0.47 14.08
N LEU A 80 16.41 1.54 13.44
CA LEU A 80 17.82 1.73 13.10
C LEU A 80 18.70 2.05 14.32
N SER A 81 18.15 2.53 15.43
CA SER A 81 18.96 2.84 16.63
C SER A 81 19.57 1.60 17.28
N ASP A 82 18.95 0.43 17.06
CA ASP A 82 19.31 -0.82 17.72
C ASP A 82 20.23 -1.71 16.85
N ILE A 83 20.59 -1.23 15.65
CA ILE A 83 21.33 -2.00 14.64
C ILE A 83 22.78 -1.54 14.59
N ASP A 84 23.68 -2.50 14.39
CA ASP A 84 25.09 -2.22 14.10
C ASP A 84 25.22 -1.50 12.74
N PRO A 85 25.71 -0.25 12.70
CA PRO A 85 25.86 0.49 11.45
C PRO A 85 26.83 -0.19 10.46
N ASP A 86 27.70 -1.08 10.92
CA ASP A 86 28.63 -1.82 10.08
C ASP A 86 28.02 -3.11 9.48
N ASP A 87 26.80 -3.50 9.89
CA ASP A 87 26.08 -4.62 9.26
C ASP A 87 25.31 -4.18 8.00
N ASP A 88 26.05 -4.17 6.89
CA ASP A 88 25.55 -3.92 5.55
C ASP A 88 24.36 -4.81 5.13
N GLN A 89 24.26 -6.04 5.63
CA GLN A 89 23.19 -6.96 5.25
C GLN A 89 21.90 -6.60 5.97
N GLU A 90 21.96 -6.36 7.28
CA GLU A 90 20.82 -5.88 8.07
C GLU A 90 20.33 -4.53 7.54
N MET A 91 21.24 -3.59 7.27
CA MET A 91 20.90 -2.27 6.73
C MET A 91 20.09 -2.38 5.43
N ARG A 92 20.50 -3.28 4.52
CA ARG A 92 19.74 -3.55 3.28
C ARG A 92 18.36 -4.15 3.54
N ARG A 93 18.19 -4.99 4.56
CA ARG A 93 16.88 -5.57 4.92
C ARG A 93 15.93 -4.49 5.43
N PHE A 94 16.38 -3.62 6.32
CA PHE A 94 15.57 -2.52 6.85
C PHE A 94 15.20 -1.50 5.77
N LYS A 95 16.12 -1.19 4.85
CA LYS A 95 15.81 -0.38 3.67
C LYS A 95 14.67 -0.97 2.85
N LYS A 96 14.74 -2.26 2.52
CA LYS A 96 13.69 -2.95 1.77
C LYS A 96 12.37 -2.97 2.53
N PHE A 97 12.41 -3.24 3.84
CA PHE A 97 11.23 -3.25 4.69
C PHE A 97 10.55 -1.88 4.75
N GLY A 98 11.30 -0.81 5.01
CA GLY A 98 10.77 0.55 5.10
C GLY A 98 10.11 1.00 3.79
N VAL A 99 10.74 0.68 2.65
CA VAL A 99 10.15 1.03 1.35
C VAL A 99 8.90 0.21 1.06
N ALA A 100 8.90 -1.10 1.35
CA ALA A 100 7.70 -1.93 1.20
C ALA A 100 6.53 -1.40 2.04
N ALA A 101 6.81 -0.97 3.28
CA ALA A 101 5.82 -0.38 4.16
C ALA A 101 5.26 0.95 3.61
N ILE A 102 6.12 1.84 3.10
CA ILE A 102 5.69 3.11 2.48
C ILE A 102 4.80 2.85 1.27
N VAL A 103 5.21 1.94 0.38
CA VAL A 103 4.46 1.62 -0.83
C VAL A 103 3.08 1.06 -0.47
N ALA A 104 3.03 0.07 0.43
CA ALA A 104 1.77 -0.53 0.85
C ALA A 104 0.82 0.48 1.51
N ALA A 105 1.34 1.34 2.40
CA ALA A 105 0.52 2.28 3.15
C ALA A 105 0.05 3.49 2.34
N THR A 106 0.85 3.95 1.37
CA THR A 106 0.54 5.17 0.61
C THR A 106 -0.68 4.95 -0.27
N ASP A 107 -0.65 3.90 -1.10
CA ASP A 107 -1.72 3.66 -2.06
C ASP A 107 -3.04 3.30 -1.35
N SER A 108 -2.95 2.44 -0.32
CA SER A 108 -4.12 2.04 0.44
C SER A 108 -4.83 3.20 1.13
N THR A 109 -4.06 4.10 1.74
CA THR A 109 -4.60 5.24 2.49
C THR A 109 -5.21 6.28 1.55
N VAL A 110 -4.54 6.58 0.43
CA VAL A 110 -5.07 7.51 -0.58
C VAL A 110 -6.39 7.00 -1.14
N SER A 111 -6.50 5.69 -1.41
CA SER A 111 -7.73 5.07 -1.91
C SER A 111 -8.89 5.21 -0.92
N VAL A 112 -8.66 4.90 0.37
CA VAL A 112 -9.69 5.03 1.41
C VAL A 112 -10.14 6.48 1.62
N ILE A 113 -9.21 7.44 1.67
CA ILE A 113 -9.54 8.87 1.84
C ILE A 113 -10.32 9.41 0.64
N SER A 114 -9.95 9.01 -0.57
CA SER A 114 -10.67 9.40 -1.79
C SER A 114 -12.08 8.83 -1.78
N THR A 115 -12.23 7.56 -1.41
CA THR A 115 -13.53 6.91 -1.24
C THR A 115 -14.38 7.60 -0.19
N PHE A 116 -13.80 7.93 0.98
CA PHE A 116 -14.48 8.68 2.04
C PHE A 116 -15.03 10.01 1.50
N SER A 117 -14.22 10.77 0.77
CA SER A 117 -14.60 12.09 0.25
C SER A 117 -15.79 12.00 -0.72
N ILE A 118 -15.81 10.98 -1.58
CA ILE A 118 -16.92 10.71 -2.50
C ILE A 118 -18.16 10.24 -1.72
N ALA A 119 -17.98 9.29 -0.79
CA ALA A 119 -19.06 8.74 0.01
C ALA A 119 -19.78 9.82 0.83
N MET A 120 -19.04 10.71 1.50
CA MET A 120 -19.65 11.81 2.27
C MET A 120 -20.40 12.81 1.38
N SER A 121 -19.96 12.99 0.12
CA SER A 121 -20.69 13.81 -0.86
C SER A 121 -22.00 13.17 -1.31
N CYS A 122 -22.08 11.84 -1.36
CA CYS A 122 -23.29 11.09 -1.71
C CYS A 122 -24.25 10.89 -0.53
N TYR A 123 -23.71 10.84 0.70
CA TYR A 123 -24.47 10.56 1.93
C TYR A 123 -24.26 11.67 2.99
N PRO A 124 -24.79 12.88 2.75
CA PRO A 124 -24.58 14.03 3.65
C PRO A 124 -25.14 13.81 5.05
N ASP A 125 -26.21 13.03 5.21
CA ASP A 125 -26.76 12.68 6.54
C ASP A 125 -25.78 11.85 7.36
N ALA A 126 -25.04 10.94 6.71
CA ALA A 126 -24.01 10.14 7.37
C ALA A 126 -22.83 11.04 7.80
N GLN A 127 -22.45 12.00 6.97
CA GLN A 127 -21.42 13.00 7.29
C GLN A 127 -21.84 13.88 8.48
N LEU A 128 -23.08 14.36 8.51
CA LEU A 128 -23.60 15.19 9.59
C LEU A 128 -23.58 14.43 10.92
N ARG A 129 -24.00 13.16 10.91
CA ARG A 129 -23.97 12.31 12.11
C ARG A 129 -22.55 12.02 12.58
N ALA A 130 -21.60 11.85 11.66
CA ALA A 130 -20.18 11.70 11.99
C ALA A 130 -19.62 12.94 12.68
N GLN A 131 -19.98 14.13 12.19
CA GLN A 131 -19.59 15.39 12.80
C GLN A 131 -20.24 15.57 14.19
N GLN A 132 -21.50 15.17 14.37
CA GLN A 132 -22.18 15.19 15.67
C GLN A 132 -21.48 14.31 16.69
N GLU A 133 -21.10 13.08 16.35
CA GLU A 133 -20.35 12.22 17.27
C GLU A 133 -19.03 12.86 17.71
N LEU A 134 -18.29 13.47 16.78
CA LEU A 134 -17.05 14.18 17.11
C LEU A 134 -17.31 15.39 18.02
N ASP A 135 -18.30 16.21 17.68
CA ASP A 135 -18.67 17.41 18.46
C ASP A 135 -19.14 17.05 19.88
N ASP A 136 -19.89 15.97 20.04
CA ASP A 136 -20.46 15.52 21.32
C ASP A 136 -19.40 14.91 22.25
N ILE A 137 -18.43 14.18 21.68
CA ILE A 137 -17.46 13.40 22.47
C ILE A 137 -16.19 14.19 22.74
N LEU A 138 -15.67 14.93 21.75
CA LEU A 138 -14.43 15.68 21.87
C LEU A 138 -14.66 17.15 22.21
N GLY A 139 -15.86 17.66 21.92
CA GLY A 139 -16.15 19.09 21.96
C GLY A 139 -15.76 19.79 20.66
N ARG A 140 -16.50 20.86 20.33
CA ARG A 140 -16.29 21.62 19.10
C ARG A 140 -14.87 22.18 18.98
N GLY A 141 -14.25 21.90 17.84
CA GLY A 141 -12.93 22.43 17.48
C GLY A 141 -11.75 21.68 18.10
N GLN A 142 -11.99 20.59 18.84
CA GLN A 142 -10.94 19.70 19.29
C GLN A 142 -10.57 18.69 18.18
N MET A 143 -9.29 18.38 18.09
CA MET A 143 -8.77 17.39 17.14
C MET A 143 -8.68 16.02 17.84
N PRO A 144 -9.13 14.93 17.18
CA PRO A 144 -9.05 13.60 17.75
C PRO A 144 -7.60 13.14 17.91
N THR A 145 -7.35 12.40 18.99
CA THR A 145 -6.12 11.64 19.22
C THR A 145 -6.37 10.15 19.02
N LEU A 146 -5.31 9.34 19.03
CA LEU A 146 -5.44 7.88 18.95
C LEU A 146 -6.16 7.28 20.17
N GLU A 147 -6.09 7.95 21.32
CA GLU A 147 -6.72 7.52 22.57
C GLU A 147 -8.24 7.68 22.52
N ASP A 148 -8.76 8.58 21.67
CA ASP A 148 -10.18 8.85 21.53
C ASP A 148 -10.90 7.81 20.66
N ARG A 149 -10.18 7.07 19.83
CA ARG A 149 -10.74 6.12 18.86
C ARG A 149 -11.74 5.12 19.45
N PRO A 150 -11.52 4.51 20.65
CA PRO A 150 -12.50 3.62 21.27
C PRO A 150 -13.84 4.30 21.60
N SER A 151 -13.83 5.61 21.77
CA SER A 151 -15.01 6.43 22.06
C SER A 151 -15.74 6.88 20.79
N LEU A 152 -15.26 6.58 19.58
CA LEU A 152 -15.85 7.03 18.31
C LEU A 152 -16.44 5.87 17.50
N PRO A 153 -17.49 5.18 18.00
CA PRO A 153 -18.02 3.97 17.38
C PRO A 153 -18.64 4.21 15.99
N TYR A 154 -19.25 5.38 15.74
CA TYR A 154 -19.86 5.68 14.45
C TYR A 154 -18.80 6.02 13.39
N ILE A 155 -17.75 6.76 13.74
CA ILE A 155 -16.58 6.96 12.86
C ILE A 155 -15.92 5.61 12.52
N GLU A 156 -15.75 4.72 13.51
CA GLU A 156 -15.21 3.37 13.26
C GLU A 156 -16.14 2.54 12.35
N ALA A 157 -17.46 2.67 12.50
CA ALA A 157 -18.42 2.03 11.60
C ALA A 157 -18.31 2.57 10.16
N ILE A 158 -18.15 3.89 9.97
CA ILE A 158 -17.92 4.48 8.64
C ILE A 158 -16.64 3.94 8.02
N LEU A 159 -15.54 3.87 8.78
CA LEU A 159 -14.27 3.35 8.28
C LEU A 159 -14.41 1.89 7.83
N ARG A 160 -15.10 1.06 8.62
CA ARG A 160 -15.38 -0.35 8.27
C ARG A 160 -16.25 -0.45 7.02
N GLU A 161 -17.26 0.39 6.91
CA GLU A 161 -18.17 0.38 5.76
C GLU A 161 -17.46 0.83 4.48
N LEU A 162 -16.54 1.79 4.56
CA LEU A 162 -15.70 2.18 3.42
C LEU A 162 -14.80 1.04 2.96
N MET A 163 -14.17 0.33 3.90
CA MET A 163 -13.34 -0.82 3.58
C MET A 163 -14.15 -2.01 3.05
N ARG A 164 -15.42 -2.15 3.47
CA ARG A 164 -16.35 -3.15 2.92
C ARG A 164 -16.76 -2.79 1.50
N TRP A 165 -17.18 -1.55 1.26
CA TRP A 165 -17.74 -1.11 -0.01
C TRP A 165 -16.69 -0.88 -1.10
N HIS A 166 -15.53 -0.32 -0.73
CA HIS A 166 -14.43 0.00 -1.65
C HIS A 166 -13.07 -0.31 -0.99
N PRO A 167 -12.71 -1.59 -0.83
CA PRO A 167 -11.41 -1.96 -0.30
C PRO A 167 -10.30 -1.43 -1.22
N ALA A 168 -9.22 -0.92 -0.62
CA ALA A 168 -8.13 -0.34 -1.40
C ALA A 168 -7.46 -1.36 -2.36
N GLY A 169 -7.46 -2.64 -2.00
CA GLY A 169 -7.01 -3.73 -2.87
C GLY A 169 -8.22 -4.56 -3.37
N PRO A 170 -8.52 -4.58 -4.68
CA PRO A 170 -9.62 -5.39 -5.22
C PRO A 170 -9.32 -6.91 -5.18
N MET A 171 -8.04 -7.28 -5.14
CA MET A 171 -7.55 -8.65 -5.05
C MET A 171 -6.67 -8.79 -3.80
N GLY A 172 -6.82 -9.90 -3.08
CA GLY A 172 -5.85 -10.30 -2.07
C GLY A 172 -4.54 -10.74 -2.71
N ILE A 173 -3.47 -10.70 -1.94
CA ILE A 173 -2.14 -11.16 -2.38
C ILE A 173 -2.28 -12.62 -2.84
N PRO A 174 -1.75 -13.01 -4.01
CA PRO A 174 -1.77 -14.39 -4.45
C PRO A 174 -1.04 -15.28 -3.44
N HIS A 175 -1.67 -16.38 -3.03
CA HIS A 175 -1.09 -17.34 -2.12
C HIS A 175 -0.77 -18.63 -2.87
N ASP A 176 0.38 -19.21 -2.59
CA ASP A 176 0.69 -20.56 -3.04
C ASP A 176 0.14 -21.57 -2.04
N THR A 177 -0.48 -22.62 -2.57
CA THR A 177 -1.06 -23.68 -1.76
C THR A 177 0.01 -24.63 -1.26
N SER A 178 0.04 -24.86 0.07
CA SER A 178 0.46 -26.15 0.61
C SER A 178 -0.67 -27.15 0.34
N GLU A 179 -0.37 -28.40 0.03
CA GLU A 179 -1.42 -29.41 -0.25
C GLU A 179 -2.45 -29.44 0.87
N ASP A 180 -3.73 -29.35 0.52
CA ASP A 180 -4.82 -29.30 1.50
C ASP A 180 -6.12 -29.93 0.96
N ILE A 181 -7.05 -30.27 1.85
CA ILE A 181 -8.40 -30.71 1.51
C ILE A 181 -9.40 -29.75 2.14
N TYR A 182 -10.08 -28.98 1.29
CA TYR A 182 -11.12 -28.04 1.71
C TYR A 182 -12.48 -28.49 1.20
N ASN A 183 -13.46 -28.67 2.10
CA ASN A 183 -14.82 -29.15 1.76
C ASN A 183 -14.84 -30.42 0.89
N GLY A 184 -13.88 -31.32 1.09
CA GLY A 184 -13.74 -32.56 0.31
C GLY A 184 -13.06 -32.41 -1.05
N TYR A 185 -12.67 -31.19 -1.45
CA TYR A 185 -11.88 -30.93 -2.65
C TYR A 185 -10.39 -30.93 -2.32
N PHE A 186 -9.61 -31.71 -3.08
CA PHE A 186 -8.16 -31.70 -3.00
C PHE A 186 -7.59 -30.48 -3.71
N ILE A 187 -6.83 -29.68 -2.98
CA ILE A 187 -6.10 -28.51 -3.47
C ILE A 187 -4.64 -28.93 -3.65
N PRO A 188 -4.14 -29.09 -4.90
CA PRO A 188 -2.76 -29.50 -5.14
C PRO A 188 -1.78 -28.40 -4.75
N LYS A 189 -0.53 -28.77 -4.49
CA LYS A 189 0.57 -27.82 -4.30
C LYS A 189 0.88 -27.05 -5.58
N GLY A 190 1.08 -25.74 -5.46
CA GLY A 190 1.75 -24.96 -6.50
C GLY A 190 0.90 -24.12 -7.48
N PRO A 191 -0.43 -24.24 -7.63
CA PRO A 191 -1.19 -23.17 -8.27
C PRO A 191 -1.39 -22.01 -7.29
N SER A 192 -0.92 -20.82 -7.69
CA SER A 192 -1.20 -19.58 -6.97
C SER A 192 -2.69 -19.29 -7.05
N ILE A 193 -3.38 -19.24 -5.91
CA ILE A 193 -4.81 -18.92 -5.84
C ILE A 193 -4.96 -17.40 -5.69
N PRO A 194 -5.58 -16.69 -6.65
CA PRO A 194 -5.94 -15.29 -6.47
C PRO A 194 -7.09 -15.21 -5.47
N SER A 195 -6.93 -14.41 -4.42
CA SER A 195 -8.04 -14.08 -3.52
C SER A 195 -8.80 -12.87 -4.07
N MET A 196 -10.13 -12.92 -4.12
CA MET A 196 -10.96 -11.78 -4.55
C MET A 196 -11.75 -11.25 -3.35
N ALA A 197 -11.45 -10.02 -2.92
CA ALA A 197 -12.14 -9.38 -1.80
C ALA A 197 -13.59 -8.96 -2.17
N ARG A 198 -13.85 -8.66 -3.45
CA ARG A 198 -15.12 -8.10 -3.92
C ARG A 198 -16.24 -9.12 -4.16
N GLN A 199 -15.94 -10.42 -4.16
CA GLN A 199 -16.87 -11.44 -4.68
C GLN A 199 -17.75 -12.11 -3.61
N ILE A 200 -17.57 -11.79 -2.33
CA ILE A 200 -18.34 -12.42 -1.23
C ILE A 200 -19.80 -11.91 -1.17
N GLU A 201 -20.10 -10.74 -1.74
CA GLU A 201 -21.43 -10.12 -1.64
C GLU A 201 -22.41 -10.53 -2.77
N GLY A 202 -22.01 -11.41 -3.69
CA GLY A 202 -22.79 -11.76 -4.88
C GLY A 202 -23.49 -13.13 -4.87
N ILE A 203 -23.50 -13.87 -3.75
CA ILE A 203 -24.01 -15.26 -3.70
C ILE A 203 -25.34 -15.39 -2.92
N GLU A 204 -25.86 -14.31 -2.33
CA GLU A 204 -27.20 -14.32 -1.75
C GLU A 204 -28.18 -13.54 -2.65
N GLY A 205 -28.76 -14.25 -3.61
CA GLY A 205 -29.87 -13.80 -4.46
C GLY A 205 -30.76 -14.97 -4.84
#